data_AF-A0A0A6P4W3-F1
#
_entry.id   AF-A0A0A6P4W3-F1
#
_cell.length_a   1.000
_cell.length_b   1.000
_cell.length_c   1.000
_cell.angle_alpha   90.00
_cell.angle_beta   90.00
_cell.angle_gamma   90.00
#
_symmetry.space_group_name_H-M   'P 1'
#
loop_
_entity.id
_entity.type
_entity.pdbx_description
1 polymer ?
#
loop_
_entity_poly.entity_id
_entity_poly.type
_entity_poly.pdbx_seq_one_letter_code
_entity_poly.pdbx_strand_id
1 'polypeptide(L)'
;MSQSPRIDVVLIKRKPGAFSPAQLALLPDGIRDTQVTDILLEFKYTESINEKAVQQALTYDFLYKAHKTDEKQVQSFLLSATKPQNSTLKKLGYKSTKVPGIYRSKFQLVRQIILISLNELSNEPYNAFVKCFRGKSFRARKLLPLKPLIAKKNKKRLTH
;
A
#
# COMPACT_ATOMS: atom_id res chain seq x y z
N MET A 1 6.26 12.34 27.24
CA MET A 1 5.20 12.19 26.22
C MET A 1 4.38 10.95 26.60
N SER A 2 3.09 11.08 26.93
CA SER A 2 2.29 10.00 27.55
C SER A 2 1.32 9.27 26.61
N GLN A 3 1.25 9.65 25.33
CA GLN A 3 0.43 8.95 24.34
C GLN A 3 1.32 8.39 23.23
N SER A 4 1.24 7.07 23.05
CA SER A 4 1.86 6.40 21.91
C SER A 4 1.27 6.95 20.61
N PRO A 5 2.09 7.21 19.58
CA PRO A 5 1.59 7.63 18.28
C PRO A 5 0.57 6.60 17.77
N ARG A 6 -0.54 7.08 17.17
CA ARG A 6 -1.40 6.22 16.36
C ARG A 6 -0.61 5.88 15.09
N ILE A 7 -0.24 4.61 14.96
CA ILE A 7 0.56 4.10 13.85
C ILE A 7 -0.41 3.41 12.89
N ASP A 8 -0.67 4.01 11.73
CA ASP A 8 -1.41 3.42 10.62
C ASP A 8 -0.44 2.81 9.58
N VAL A 9 0.65 2.20 10.07
CA VAL A 9 1.72 1.62 9.26
C VAL A 9 1.61 0.10 9.23
N VAL A 10 1.60 -0.47 8.02
CA VAL A 10 1.80 -1.91 7.79
C VAL A 10 3.17 -2.13 7.18
N LEU A 11 3.94 -3.06 7.76
CA LEU A 11 5.23 -3.49 7.24
C LEU A 11 5.12 -4.88 6.64
N ILE A 12 5.38 -4.99 5.34
CA ILE A 12 5.45 -6.27 4.63
C ILE A 12 6.93 -6.60 4.43
N LYS A 13 7.41 -7.60 5.17
CA LYS A 13 8.75 -8.19 4.98
C LYS A 13 8.63 -9.46 4.17
N ARG A 14 9.52 -9.64 3.19
CA ARG A 14 9.59 -10.87 2.41
C ARG A 14 11.05 -11.29 2.18
N LYS A 15 11.23 -12.57 1.85
CA LYS A 15 12.53 -13.06 1.38
C LYS A 15 12.83 -12.48 -0.01
N PRO A 16 14.11 -12.27 -0.35
CA PRO A 16 14.52 -11.92 -1.72
C PRO A 16 13.97 -12.92 -2.75
N GLY A 17 13.70 -12.43 -3.98
CA GLY A 17 13.16 -13.22 -5.09
C GLY A 17 11.91 -12.61 -5.72
N ALA A 18 11.40 -13.15 -6.82
CA ALA A 18 10.18 -12.64 -7.45
C ALA A 18 8.93 -12.92 -6.60
N PHE A 19 7.91 -12.07 -6.70
CA PHE A 19 6.60 -12.38 -6.15
C PHE A 19 6.01 -13.62 -6.83
N SER A 20 5.40 -14.51 -6.05
CA SER A 20 4.64 -15.62 -6.63
C SER A 20 3.38 -15.08 -7.33
N PRO A 21 2.81 -15.82 -8.30
CA PRO A 21 1.55 -15.43 -8.93
C PRO A 21 0.41 -15.18 -7.93
N ALA A 22 0.35 -15.96 -6.85
CA ALA A 22 -0.64 -15.78 -5.79
C ALA A 22 -0.41 -14.49 -4.98
N GLN A 23 0.85 -14.11 -4.74
CA GLN A 23 1.18 -12.84 -4.09
C GLN A 23 0.84 -11.66 -5.01
N LEU A 24 1.22 -11.74 -6.29
CA LEU A 24 0.87 -10.72 -7.28
C LEU A 24 -0.65 -10.55 -7.44
N ALA A 25 -1.45 -11.60 -7.21
CA ALA A 25 -2.89 -11.51 -7.24
C ALA A 25 -3.50 -10.71 -6.07
N LEU A 26 -2.74 -10.44 -5.01
CA LEU A 26 -3.19 -9.71 -3.81
C LEU A 26 -2.48 -8.38 -3.59
N LEU A 27 -1.46 -8.07 -4.40
CA LEU A 27 -0.74 -6.81 -4.33
C LEU A 27 -1.31 -5.83 -5.36
N PRO A 28 -1.69 -4.61 -4.95
CA PRO A 28 -2.21 -3.62 -5.86
C PRO A 28 -1.11 -3.04 -6.74
N ASP A 29 -1.55 -2.34 -7.80
CA ASP A 29 -0.72 -1.45 -8.60
C ASP A 29 0.18 -0.57 -7.71
N GLY A 30 1.39 -0.29 -8.19
CA GLY A 30 2.42 0.41 -7.45
C GLY A 30 3.21 -0.50 -6.52
N ILE A 31 2.56 -1.35 -5.72
CA ILE A 31 3.25 -2.27 -4.80
C ILE A 31 3.77 -3.49 -5.55
N ARG A 32 2.90 -4.12 -6.36
CA ARG A 32 3.22 -5.31 -7.18
C ARG A 32 4.35 -5.06 -8.20
N ASP A 33 4.59 -3.80 -8.54
CA ASP A 33 5.57 -3.38 -9.55
C ASP A 33 6.98 -3.21 -8.96
N THR A 34 7.13 -3.36 -7.65
CA THR A 34 8.43 -3.30 -6.98
C THR A 34 9.05 -4.69 -6.81
N GLN A 35 10.35 -4.75 -6.58
CA GLN A 35 11.05 -6.00 -6.26
C GLN A 35 11.72 -5.96 -4.88
N VAL A 36 11.50 -4.88 -4.11
CA VAL A 36 12.11 -4.66 -2.80
C VAL A 36 11.63 -5.70 -1.76
N THR A 37 12.41 -5.90 -0.70
CA THR A 37 12.08 -6.89 0.36
C THR A 37 11.24 -6.32 1.49
N ASP A 38 11.30 -5.01 1.70
CA ASP A 38 10.60 -4.33 2.77
C ASP A 38 9.68 -3.25 2.19
N ILE A 39 8.38 -3.38 2.44
CA ILE A 39 7.36 -2.44 1.98
C ILE A 39 6.68 -1.83 3.20
N LEU A 40 6.73 -0.50 3.31
CA LEU A 40 6.04 0.26 4.35
C LEU A 40 4.81 0.91 3.76
N LEU A 41 3.66 0.72 4.41
CA LEU A 41 2.38 1.27 3.97
C LEU A 41 1.82 2.17 5.06
N GLU A 42 1.82 3.47 4.84
CA GLU A 42 1.05 4.42 5.67
C GLU A 42 -0.33 4.58 5.04
N PHE A 43 -1.40 4.31 5.80
CA PHE A 43 -2.76 4.31 5.26
C PHE A 43 -3.64 5.43 5.80
N LYS A 44 -4.13 6.29 4.91
CA LYS A 44 -5.15 7.30 5.20
C LYS A 44 -6.53 6.85 4.73
N TYR A 45 -7.32 6.39 5.71
CA TYR A 45 -8.67 5.86 5.46
C TYR A 45 -9.73 6.97 5.28
N THR A 46 -9.84 7.90 6.24
CA THR A 46 -10.91 8.91 6.23
C THR A 46 -10.48 10.27 5.68
N GLU A 47 -9.17 10.56 5.67
CA GLU A 47 -8.64 11.82 5.19
C GLU A 47 -8.02 11.70 3.79
N SER A 48 -8.11 12.78 3.02
CA SER A 48 -7.30 12.94 1.81
C SER A 48 -5.86 13.27 2.19
N ILE A 49 -4.93 13.06 1.26
CA ILE A 49 -3.52 13.38 1.49
C ILE A 49 -3.31 14.86 1.80
N ASN A 50 -2.37 15.13 2.70
CA ASN A 50 -1.95 16.45 3.13
C ASN A 50 -0.46 16.41 3.56
N GLU A 51 0.09 17.55 3.93
CA GLU A 51 1.49 17.67 4.37
C GLU A 51 1.81 16.79 5.58
N LYS A 52 0.90 16.71 6.56
CA LYS A 52 1.10 15.89 7.77
C LYS A 52 1.18 14.41 7.42
N ALA A 53 0.31 13.93 6.54
CA ALA A 53 0.34 12.53 6.08
C ALA A 53 1.67 12.19 5.38
N VAL A 54 2.21 13.12 4.58
CA VAL A 54 3.53 12.94 3.96
C VAL A 54 4.65 12.99 4.99
N GLN A 55 4.61 13.92 5.95
CA GLN A 55 5.60 13.99 7.04
C GLN A 55 5.63 12.72 7.88
N GLN A 56 4.45 12.16 8.21
CA GLN A 56 4.36 10.88 8.91
C GLN A 56 5.00 9.76 8.08
N ALA A 57 4.64 9.62 6.81
CA ALA A 57 5.23 8.61 5.93
C ALA A 57 6.76 8.76 5.80
N LEU A 58 7.26 10.00 5.70
CA LEU A 58 8.70 10.28 5.67
C LEU A 58 9.39 9.93 6.98
N THR A 59 8.74 10.21 8.11
CA THR A 59 9.29 9.88 9.44
C THR A 59 9.43 8.37 9.59
N TYR A 60 8.41 7.61 9.21
CA TYR A 60 8.48 6.15 9.25
C TYR A 60 9.50 5.58 8.26
N ASP A 61 9.56 6.10 7.03
CA ASP A 61 10.55 5.72 6.03
C ASP A 61 11.98 5.93 6.55
N PHE A 62 12.25 7.12 7.10
CA PHE A 62 13.55 7.49 7.65
C PHE A 62 13.94 6.61 8.84
N LEU A 63 13.08 6.52 9.86
CA LEU A 63 13.36 5.74 11.06
C LEU A 63 13.58 4.26 10.73
N TYR A 64 12.80 3.72 9.80
CA TYR A 64 12.95 2.32 9.41
C TYR A 64 14.24 2.07 8.63
N LYS A 65 14.55 2.92 7.65
CA LYS A 65 15.78 2.80 6.84
C LYS A 65 17.05 2.95 7.66
N ALA A 66 17.04 3.81 8.68
CA ALA A 66 18.16 3.97 9.61
C ALA A 66 18.57 2.67 10.33
N HIS A 67 17.67 1.68 10.41
CA HIS A 67 17.92 0.37 11.00
C HIS A 67 18.13 -0.74 9.95
N LYS A 68 18.38 -0.38 8.68
CA LYS A 68 18.56 -1.33 7.57
C LYS A 68 19.95 -1.27 6.98
N THR A 69 20.47 -2.44 6.63
CA THR A 69 21.77 -2.59 5.97
C THR A 69 21.73 -2.13 4.51
N ASP A 70 20.59 -2.30 3.82
CA ASP A 70 20.37 -1.81 2.46
C ASP A 70 19.05 -1.06 2.37
N GLU A 71 19.12 0.26 2.39
CA GLU A 71 17.95 1.14 2.28
C GLU A 71 17.24 1.03 0.93
N LYS A 72 17.93 0.59 -0.13
CA LYS A 72 17.35 0.43 -1.47
C LYS A 72 16.36 -0.73 -1.52
N GLN A 73 16.40 -1.64 -0.54
CA GLN A 73 15.41 -2.70 -0.36
C GLN A 73 14.15 -2.26 0.40
N VAL A 74 14.01 -0.96 0.67
CA VAL A 74 12.84 -0.39 1.34
C VAL A 74 12.09 0.53 0.39
N GLN A 75 10.80 0.27 0.18
CA GLN A 75 9.89 1.19 -0.50
C GLN A 75 8.71 1.54 0.40
N SER A 76 8.53 2.84 0.63
CA SER A 76 7.41 3.36 1.41
C SER A 76 6.31 3.89 0.49
N PHE A 77 5.07 3.61 0.86
CA PHE A 77 3.86 4.04 0.15
C PHE A 77 2.91 4.76 1.09
N LEU A 78 2.30 5.82 0.58
CA LEU A 78 1.19 6.51 1.21
C LEU A 78 -0.09 6.14 0.46
N LEU A 79 -0.99 5.40 1.11
CA LEU A 79 -2.26 4.98 0.54
C LEU A 79 -3.35 5.95 0.98
N SER A 80 -4.18 6.40 0.04
CA SER A 80 -5.33 7.25 0.35
C SER A 80 -6.62 6.66 -0.22
N ALA A 81 -7.56 6.39 0.69
CA ALA A 81 -8.92 5.97 0.34
C ALA A 81 -9.80 7.15 -0.11
N THR A 82 -9.38 8.38 0.16
CA THR A 82 -10.04 9.59 -0.36
C THR A 82 -9.27 10.10 -1.57
N LYS A 83 -9.97 10.59 -2.60
CA LYS A 83 -9.30 11.09 -3.80
C LYS A 83 -8.39 12.29 -3.42
N PRO A 84 -7.09 12.29 -3.80
CA PRO A 84 -6.22 13.44 -3.62
C PRO A 84 -6.73 14.68 -4.36
N GLN A 85 -6.64 15.84 -3.72
CA GLN A 85 -6.95 17.11 -4.37
C GLN A 85 -5.78 17.57 -5.26
N ASN A 86 -6.08 18.06 -6.46
CA ASN A 86 -5.07 18.56 -7.41
C ASN A 86 -4.19 19.67 -6.82
N SER A 87 -4.78 20.56 -6.02
CA SER A 87 -4.07 21.63 -5.31
C SER A 87 -3.00 21.05 -4.38
N THR A 88 -3.36 20.03 -3.60
CA THR A 88 -2.42 19.37 -2.67
C THR A 88 -1.35 18.57 -3.40
N LEU A 89 -1.71 17.83 -4.46
CA LEU A 89 -0.74 17.12 -5.30
C LEU A 89 0.30 18.09 -5.87
N LYS A 90 -0.13 19.23 -6.40
CA LYS A 90 0.76 20.28 -6.95
C LYS A 90 1.68 20.85 -5.88
N LYS A 91 1.15 21.18 -4.69
CA LYS A 91 1.92 21.69 -3.54
C LYS A 91 2.98 20.71 -3.05
N LEU A 92 2.69 19.41 -3.08
CA LEU A 92 3.61 18.35 -2.65
C LEU A 92 4.49 17.78 -3.79
N GLY A 93 4.35 18.34 -5.00
CA GLY A 93 5.13 17.95 -6.17
C GLY A 93 4.74 16.61 -6.79
N TYR A 94 3.63 16.00 -6.37
CA TYR A 94 3.13 14.75 -6.95
C TYR A 94 2.60 14.93 -8.36
N LYS A 95 3.00 14.03 -9.25
CA LYS A 95 2.49 13.90 -10.61
C LYS A 95 1.98 12.49 -10.84
N SER A 96 0.89 12.37 -11.62
CA SER A 96 0.39 11.06 -12.06
C SER A 96 1.47 10.35 -12.87
N THR A 97 1.55 9.04 -12.70
CA THR A 97 2.34 8.17 -13.58
C THR A 97 1.47 7.66 -14.73
N LYS A 98 2.02 6.76 -15.55
CA LYS A 98 1.26 6.01 -16.56
C LYS A 98 0.27 5.01 -15.94
N VAL A 99 0.48 4.63 -14.67
CA VAL A 99 -0.40 3.70 -13.95
C VAL A 99 -1.47 4.52 -13.20
N PRO A 100 -2.77 4.27 -13.45
CA PRO A 100 -3.85 5.00 -12.80
C PRO A 100 -3.77 4.94 -11.27
N GLY A 101 -3.99 6.08 -10.62
CA GLY A 101 -3.95 6.20 -9.17
C GLY A 101 -2.55 6.16 -8.54
N ILE A 102 -1.49 5.98 -9.32
CA ILE A 102 -0.11 6.00 -8.84
C ILE A 102 0.53 7.35 -9.14
N TYR A 103 1.04 8.00 -8.09
CA TYR A 103 1.67 9.31 -8.15
C TYR A 103 3.09 9.27 -7.59
N ARG A 104 3.99 10.04 -8.22
CA ARG A 104 5.38 10.24 -7.75
C ARG A 104 5.67 11.71 -7.58
N SER A 105 6.32 12.06 -6.47
CA SER A 105 6.76 13.44 -6.26
C SER A 105 8.04 13.74 -7.03
N LYS A 106 8.13 14.96 -7.57
CA LYS A 106 9.37 15.52 -8.13
C LYS A 106 10.28 16.17 -7.08
N PHE A 107 9.80 16.35 -5.85
CA PHE A 107 10.57 17.02 -4.80
C PHE A 107 11.48 16.05 -4.07
N GLN A 108 12.72 16.46 -3.85
CA GLN A 108 13.81 15.58 -3.40
C GLN A 108 13.51 14.85 -2.08
N LEU A 109 12.89 15.53 -1.11
CA LEU A 109 12.54 14.91 0.17
C LEU A 109 11.34 13.96 0.06
N VAL A 110 10.36 14.30 -0.79
CA VAL A 110 9.09 13.57 -0.86
C VAL A 110 9.12 12.41 -1.86
N ARG A 111 10.02 12.45 -2.86
CA ARG A 111 10.07 11.49 -3.99
C ARG A 111 10.23 10.03 -3.59
N GLN A 112 10.74 9.76 -2.39
CA GLN A 112 10.89 8.41 -1.85
C GLN A 112 9.57 7.76 -1.44
N ILE A 113 8.52 8.57 -1.20
CA ILE A 113 7.19 8.08 -0.88
C ILE A 113 6.36 8.03 -2.18
N ILE A 114 5.87 6.83 -2.52
CA ILE A 114 4.95 6.67 -3.64
C ILE A 114 3.51 6.83 -3.11
N LEU A 115 2.73 7.69 -3.75
CA LEU A 115 1.33 7.89 -3.39
C LEU A 115 0.43 6.98 -4.23
N ILE A 116 -0.44 6.22 -3.56
CA ILE A 116 -1.47 5.39 -4.16
C ILE A 116 -2.85 5.94 -3.79
N SER A 117 -3.58 6.44 -4.79
CA SER A 117 -4.99 6.84 -4.70
C SER A 117 -5.87 5.62 -5.00
N LEU A 118 -6.43 5.00 -3.96
CA LEU A 118 -7.24 3.78 -4.09
C LEU A 118 -8.47 3.99 -4.99
N ASN A 119 -8.94 5.24 -5.07
CA ASN A 119 -10.11 5.59 -5.86
C ASN A 119 -9.87 5.60 -7.36
N GLU A 120 -8.61 5.76 -7.74
CA GLU A 120 -8.17 6.00 -9.11
C GLU A 120 -7.38 4.83 -9.68
N LEU A 121 -7.10 3.80 -8.86
CA LEU A 121 -6.56 2.53 -9.35
C LEU A 121 -7.49 1.90 -10.40
N SER A 122 -6.90 1.12 -11.31
CA SER A 122 -7.62 0.36 -12.34
C SER A 122 -8.63 -0.64 -11.73
N ASN A 123 -9.62 -1.09 -12.53
CA ASN A 123 -10.62 -2.08 -12.10
C ASN A 123 -10.11 -3.51 -12.30
N GLU A 124 -8.93 -3.80 -11.74
CA GLU A 124 -8.27 -5.09 -11.89
C GLU A 124 -8.46 -5.98 -10.65
N PRO A 125 -8.50 -7.31 -10.78
CA PRO A 125 -8.75 -8.22 -9.65
C PRO A 125 -7.77 -8.04 -8.48
N TYR A 126 -6.51 -7.75 -8.78
CA TYR A 126 -5.46 -7.54 -7.77
C TYR A 126 -5.57 -6.20 -7.04
N ASN A 127 -6.30 -5.22 -7.59
CA ASN A 127 -6.62 -3.98 -6.90
C ASN A 127 -7.90 -4.10 -6.07
N ALA A 128 -8.71 -5.15 -6.28
CA ALA A 128 -10.03 -5.26 -5.68
C ALA A 128 -10.00 -5.21 -4.15
N PHE A 129 -9.01 -5.85 -3.52
CA PHE A 129 -8.88 -5.86 -2.07
C PHE A 129 -8.70 -4.44 -1.50
N VAL A 130 -7.76 -3.66 -2.02
CA VAL A 130 -7.54 -2.29 -1.52
C VAL A 130 -8.66 -1.34 -1.94
N LYS A 131 -9.30 -1.57 -3.08
CA LYS A 131 -10.45 -0.75 -3.51
C LYS A 131 -11.70 -0.96 -2.65
N CYS A 132 -11.77 -2.02 -1.84
CA CYS A 132 -12.80 -2.17 -0.79
C CYS A 132 -12.85 -0.98 0.17
N PHE A 133 -11.70 -0.33 0.38
CA PHE A 133 -11.61 0.79 1.30
C PHE A 133 -12.08 2.13 0.69
N ARG A 134 -12.46 2.15 -0.59
CA ARG A 134 -13.07 3.32 -1.25
C ARG A 134 -14.52 3.48 -0.83
N GLY A 135 -14.77 4.19 0.26
CA GLY A 135 -16.09 4.70 0.66
C GLY A 135 -17.25 3.68 0.59
N LYS A 136 -18.49 4.15 0.63
CA LYS A 136 -19.69 3.27 0.71
C LYS A 136 -20.10 2.60 -0.63
N SER A 137 -19.41 2.85 -1.75
CA SER A 137 -19.92 2.50 -3.09
C SER A 137 -19.19 1.38 -3.83
N PHE A 138 -18.03 0.90 -3.36
CA PHE A 138 -17.28 -0.15 -4.08
C PHE A 138 -17.78 -1.57 -3.75
N ARG A 139 -18.33 -2.27 -4.75
CA ARG A 139 -18.73 -3.68 -4.64
C ARG A 139 -17.57 -4.61 -5.04
N ALA A 140 -16.68 -4.88 -4.09
CA ALA A 140 -15.52 -5.74 -4.29
C ALA A 140 -15.84 -7.20 -4.68
N ARG A 141 -17.05 -7.68 -4.36
CA ARG A 141 -17.46 -9.08 -4.60
C ARG A 141 -17.38 -9.53 -6.06
N LYS A 142 -17.45 -8.61 -7.04
CA LYS A 142 -17.36 -8.96 -8.48
C LYS A 142 -15.93 -9.12 -8.98
N LEU A 143 -14.93 -8.57 -8.27
CA LEU A 143 -13.54 -8.49 -8.72
C LEU A 143 -12.58 -9.30 -7.83
N LEU A 144 -12.95 -9.59 -6.59
CA LEU A 144 -12.17 -10.44 -5.72
C LEU A 144 -12.20 -11.88 -6.24
N PRO A 145 -11.06 -12.54 -6.47
CA PRO A 145 -11.00 -13.97 -6.70
C PRO A 145 -11.30 -14.68 -5.37
N LEU A 146 -12.57 -14.75 -4.97
CA LEU A 146 -13.00 -15.56 -3.84
C LEU A 146 -13.02 -17.03 -4.28
N LYS A 147 -11.85 -17.62 -4.49
CA LYS A 147 -11.68 -19.05 -4.27
C LYS A 147 -11.36 -19.23 -2.78
N PRO A 148 -12.08 -20.09 -2.04
CA PRO A 148 -11.77 -20.31 -0.64
C PRO A 148 -10.37 -20.92 -0.55
N LEU A 149 -9.42 -20.14 -0.05
CA LEU A 149 -8.10 -20.61 0.39
C LEU A 149 -8.18 -21.47 1.67
N ILE A 150 -9.37 -21.94 2.03
CA ILE A 150 -9.60 -22.93 3.08
C ILE A 150 -9.85 -24.28 2.39
N ALA A 151 -8.82 -24.82 1.74
CA ALA A 151 -8.81 -26.20 1.32
C ALA A 151 -8.21 -27.07 2.45
N LYS A 152 -9.11 -27.79 3.14
CA LYS A 152 -8.87 -29.05 3.85
C LYS A 152 -7.86 -29.02 5.02
N LYS A 153 -8.31 -28.60 6.20
CA LYS A 153 -7.87 -29.28 7.44
C LYS A 153 -8.41 -30.70 7.36
N ASN A 154 -7.54 -31.67 7.05
CA ASN A 154 -7.85 -33.09 7.12
C ASN A 154 -8.36 -33.42 8.53
N LYS A 155 -9.65 -33.75 8.65
CA LYS A 155 -10.16 -34.55 9.77
C LYS A 155 -9.54 -35.94 9.64
N LYS A 156 -8.38 -36.16 10.25
CA LYS A 156 -8.01 -37.53 10.66
C LYS A 156 -9.00 -37.90 11.77
N ARG A 157 -9.97 -38.75 11.42
CA ARG A 157 -10.73 -39.54 12.39
C ARG A 157 -9.71 -40.37 13.16
N LEU A 158 -9.59 -40.12 14.47
CA LEU A 158 -9.05 -41.11 15.40
C LEU A 158 -10.20 -42.08 15.67
N THR A 159 -10.11 -43.26 15.06
CA THR A 159 -10.78 -44.47 15.54
C THR A 159 -9.82 -45.12 16.53
N HIS A 160 -10.22 -45.19 17.78
CA HIS A 160 -9.84 -46.25 18.72
C HIS A 160 -11.08 -46.55 19.56
#